data_AF-A0AB39V8T0-F1
#
_entry.id   AF-A0AB39V8T0-F1
#
_cell.length_a   1.000
_cell.length_b   1.000
_cell.length_c   1.000
_cell.angle_alpha   90.00
_cell.angle_beta   90.00
_cell.angle_gamma   90.00
#
_symmetry.space_group_name_H-M   'P 1'
#
loop_
_entity.id
_entity.type
_entity.pdbx_description
1 polymer ?
#
loop_
_entity_poly.entity_id
_entity_poly.type
_entity_poly.pdbx_seq_one_letter_code
_entity_poly.pdbx_strand_id
1 'polypeptide(L)' 'MKNIFKILILILVGVSMASCELFSPSRWEEYNQSRKERGRECYKYPSGNVYCEDTK' A
#
# COMPACT_ATOMS: atom_id res chain seq x y z
N MET A 1 4.05 35.23 13.37
CA MET A 1 2.90 34.47 12.80
C MET A 1 3.19 33.84 11.43
N LYS A 2 3.86 34.51 10.48
CA LYS A 2 4.15 33.95 9.14
C LYS A 2 4.96 32.63 9.13
N ASN A 3 5.88 32.44 10.09
CA ASN A 3 6.73 31.24 10.10
C ASN A 3 6.06 30.00 10.70
N ILE A 4 5.09 30.17 11.61
CA ILE A 4 4.34 29.06 12.21
C ILE A 4 3.49 28.36 11.14
N PHE A 5 2.80 29.14 10.30
CA PHE A 5 2.03 28.59 9.18
C PHE A 5 2.90 27.79 8.19
N LYS A 6 4.13 28.24 7.92
CA LYS A 6 5.07 27.49 7.06
C LYS A 6 5.46 26.13 7.65
N ILE A 7 5.70 26.07 8.96
CA ILE A 7 6.05 24.82 9.66
C ILE A 7 4.86 23.85 9.66
N LEU A 8 3.64 24.33 9.92
CA LEU A 8 2.44 23.51 9.89
C LEU A 8 2.19 22.89 8.50
N ILE A 9 2.39 23.67 7.43
CA ILE A 9 2.25 23.17 6.06
C ILE A 9 3.29 22.07 5.76
N LEU A 10 4.55 22.25 6.17
CA LEU A 10 5.60 21.23 5.96
C LEU A 10 5.29 19.91 6.68
N ILE A 11 4.77 19.99 7.91
CA ILE A 11 4.37 18.79 8.67
C ILE A 11 3.21 18.07 7.97
N LEU A 12 2.18 18.81 7.56
CA LEU A 12 1.03 18.24 6.84
C LEU A 12 1.44 17.53 5.55
N VAL A 13 2.32 18.15 4.76
CA VAL A 13 2.83 17.55 3.52
C VAL A 13 3.65 16.29 3.85
N GLY A 14 4.56 16.35 4.82
CA GLY A 14 5.35 15.19 5.25
C GLY A 14 4.50 14.00 5.71
N VAL A 15 3.45 14.25 6.50
CA VAL A 15 2.53 13.21 6.96
C VAL A 15 1.70 12.63 5.81
N SER A 16 1.26 13.46 4.85
CA SER A 16 0.51 12.98 3.68
C SER A 16 1.35 12.04 2.80
N MET A 17 2.64 12.34 2.63
CA MET A 17 3.57 11.50 1.85
C MET A 17 3.91 10.21 2.59
N ALA A 18 4.10 10.27 3.92
CA ALA A 18 4.30 9.09 4.74
C ALA A 18 3.07 8.17 4.75
N SER A 19 1.86 8.70 4.57
CA SER A 19 0.64 7.90 4.64
C SER A 19 0.51 6.87 3.51
N CYS A 20 1.10 7.12 2.33
CA CYS A 20 1.02 6.18 1.21
C CYS A 20 1.94 4.96 1.37
N GLU A 21 3.12 5.14 1.96
CA GLU A 21 4.15 4.09 2.06
C GLU A 21 4.20 3.43 3.46
N LEU A 22 3.97 4.19 4.53
CA LEU A 22 4.15 3.73 5.91
C LEU A 22 3.01 2.81 6.41
N PHE A 23 1.83 2.87 5.79
CA PHE A 23 0.65 2.07 6.16
C PHE A 23 0.47 0.76 5.39
N SER A 24 1.34 0.46 4.42
CA SER A 24 1.14 -0.67 3.51
C SER A 24 1.87 -1.99 3.83
N PRO A 25 3.05 -2.05 4.50
CA PRO A 25 3.79 -3.31 4.53
C PRO A 25 3.04 -4.45 5.23
N SER A 26 2.42 -4.19 6.40
CA SER A 26 1.64 -5.20 7.12
C SER A 26 0.33 -5.59 6.42
N ARG A 27 -0.32 -4.64 5.76
CA ARG A 27 -1.59 -4.90 5.03
C ARG A 27 -1.37 -5.80 3.83
N TRP A 28 -0.25 -5.65 3.11
CA TRP A 28 0.07 -6.53 1.99
C TRP A 28 0.39 -7.95 2.43
N GLU A 29 1.05 -8.11 3.58
CA GLU A 29 1.34 -9.43 4.14
C GLU A 29 0.06 -10.17 4.55
N GLU A 30 -0.84 -9.51 5.27
CA GLU A 30 -2.16 -10.05 5.64
C GLU A 30 -3.02 -10.37 4.40
N TYR A 31 -3.02 -9.48 3.40
CA TYR A 31 -3.73 -9.71 2.14
C TYR A 31 -3.15 -10.92 1.41
N ASN A 32 -1.83 -11.02 1.28
CA ASN A 32 -1.17 -12.14 0.63
C ASN A 32 -1.41 -13.45 1.38
N GLN A 33 -1.37 -13.44 2.71
CA GLN A 33 -1.68 -14.62 3.53
C GLN A 33 -3.15 -15.04 3.36
N SER A 34 -4.09 -14.11 3.41
CA SER A 34 -5.52 -14.37 3.19
C SER A 34 -5.81 -14.93 1.79
N ARG A 35 -5.03 -14.55 0.78
CA ARG A 35 -5.14 -15.09 -0.59
C ARG A 35 -4.60 -16.51 -0.68
N LYS A 36 -3.46 -16.80 -0.03
CA LYS A 36 -2.91 -18.15 0.10
C LYS A 36 -3.86 -19.09 0.85
N GLU A 37 -4.48 -18.65 1.93
CA GLU A 37 -5.44 -19.44 2.72
C GLU A 37 -6.70 -19.82 1.93
N ARG A 38 -7.22 -18.89 1.11
CA ARG A 38 -8.34 -19.13 0.19
C ARG A 38 -7.97 -20.00 -1.02
N GLY A 39 -6.70 -20.39 -1.16
CA GLY A 39 -6.22 -21.15 -2.30
C GLY A 39 -6.31 -20.36 -3.60
N ARG A 40 -5.98 -19.06 -3.60
CA ARG A 40 -5.98 -18.25 -4.82
C ARG A 40 -4.71 -17.42 -4.93
N GLU A 41 -3.88 -17.72 -5.91
CA GLU A 41 -2.66 -16.97 -6.22
C GLU A 41 -2.89 -16.10 -7.45
N CYS A 42 -2.37 -14.87 -7.45
CA CYS A 42 -2.51 -13.97 -8.59
C CYS A 42 -1.18 -13.36 -8.97
N TYR A 43 -0.89 -13.41 -10.27
CA TYR A 43 0.32 -12.93 -10.89
C TYR A 43 0.01 -11.66 -11.68
N LYS A 44 0.89 -10.66 -11.56
CA LYS A 44 0.81 -9.42 -12.32
C LYS A 44 1.95 -9.35 -13.32
N TYR A 45 1.62 -9.23 -14.59
CA TYR A 45 2.59 -9.11 -15.67
C TYR A 45 3.02 -7.65 -15.88
N PRO A 46 4.22 -7.40 -16.42
CA PRO A 46 4.68 -6.04 -16.77
C PRO A 46 3.75 -5.32 -17.75
N SER A 47 2.99 -6.06 -18.56
CA SER A 47 1.94 -5.53 -19.45
C SER A 47 0.70 -4.98 -18.72
N GLY A 48 0.62 -5.13 -17.40
CA GLY A 48 -0.53 -4.73 -16.59
C GLY A 48 -1.62 -5.80 -16.46
N ASN A 49 -1.49 -6.92 -17.18
CA ASN A 49 -2.42 -8.05 -17.07
C ASN A 49 -2.29 -8.72 -15.70
N VAL A 50 -3.44 -9.08 -15.11
CA VAL A 50 -3.51 -9.84 -13.86
C VAL A 50 -4.16 -11.19 -14.16
N TYR A 51 -3.49 -12.26 -13.76
CA TYR A 51 -3.98 -13.62 -13.89
C TYR A 51 -4.07 -14.26 -12.51
N CYS A 52 -5.12 -15.03 -12.25
CA CYS A 52 -5.37 -15.63 -10.95
C CYS A 52 -5.70 -17.10 -11.11
N GLU A 53 -5.02 -17.94 -10.33
CA GLU A 53 -5.19 -19.38 -10.30
C GLU A 53 -5.78 -19.78 -8.95
N ASP A 54 -6.74 -20.69 -8.97
CA ASP A 54 -7.18 -21.40 -7.78
C ASP A 54 -6.24 -22.59 -7.55
N THR A 55 -5.60 -22.63 -6.39
CA THR A 55 -4.59 -23.61 -5.98
C THR A 55 -5.15 -24.66 -5.02
N LYS A 56 -6.46 -24.64 -4.75
CA LYS A 56 -7.20 -25.64 -3.95
C LYS A 56 -8.56 -25.96 -4.53
#